data_AF-A0A510DSX7-F1
#
_entry.id   AF-A0A510DSX7-F1
#
_cell.length_a   1.000
_cell.length_b   1.000
_cell.length_c   1.000
_cell.angle_alpha   90.00
_cell.angle_beta   90.00
_cell.angle_gamma   90.00
#
_symmetry.space_group_name_H-M   'P 1'
#
loop_
_entity.id
_entity.type
_entity.pdbx_description
1 polymer ?
#
loop_
_entity_poly.entity_id
_entity_poly.type
_entity_poly.pdbx_seq_one_letter_code
_entity_poly.pdbx_strand_id
1 'polypeptide(L)'
;MTKFCPKCGTPNPDEAQFCSKCGAPLPNLTLPASPPAPMGGMPPSYPPQYPATSFNMTKLNDYNKRYFSLVGGILTGLAFIIFAITFVLLLAYPFTISGGTGNLAGFYGVMIGTFAMYLVLGIFVFLIGIKRSITPSLTFITGLLVFLYFILFGVGMFLLQSESDGLFQTNSNGVELVLGSVFILITLILGRSFSPINKILAYSFMLVGVILAYAGVGGLTNSYVSSTSSVYVIQPSAIFFISSLAIVSGIILPIALMIDVFMSKFPMGKTIFSIMLDVILLIFSIGQIILGSTIISAGIPSTTGLPGIISASLYMSYTAGVLDLIAGIFVLLSSVLLMVNNIVTISKQAGRPSGYYSPPPPPRY
;
A
#
# COMPACT_ATOMS: atom_id res chain seq x y z
N MET A 1 -23.57 32.96 -41.87
CA MET A 1 -24.30 31.81 -42.46
C MET A 1 -23.77 30.54 -41.80
N THR A 2 -24.39 29.39 -42.08
CA THR A 2 -23.95 28.09 -41.56
C THR A 2 -23.62 27.19 -42.74
N LYS A 3 -22.43 26.59 -42.74
CA LYS A 3 -22.03 25.63 -43.77
C LYS A 3 -22.16 24.21 -43.27
N PHE A 4 -22.64 23.32 -44.12
CA PHE A 4 -22.82 21.91 -43.79
C PHE A 4 -21.64 21.08 -44.28
N CYS A 5 -21.18 20.15 -43.43
CA CYS A 5 -20.08 19.27 -43.80
C CYS A 5 -20.51 18.33 -44.94
N PRO A 6 -19.77 18.28 -46.07
CA PRO A 6 -20.13 17.42 -47.21
C PRO A 6 -20.00 15.93 -46.90
N LYS A 7 -19.26 15.54 -45.85
CA LYS A 7 -19.11 14.14 -45.44
C LYS A 7 -20.19 13.65 -44.47
N CYS A 8 -20.67 14.49 -43.55
CA CYS A 8 -21.53 14.02 -42.44
C CYS A 8 -22.76 14.90 -42.17
N GLY A 9 -22.97 15.97 -42.94
CA GLY A 9 -24.14 16.84 -42.81
C GLY A 9 -24.20 17.69 -41.54
N THR A 10 -23.14 17.75 -40.73
CA THR A 10 -23.15 18.56 -39.50
C THR A 10 -23.04 20.06 -39.85
N PRO A 11 -23.87 20.93 -39.25
CA PRO A 11 -23.74 22.37 -39.39
C PRO A 11 -22.49 22.88 -38.67
N ASN A 12 -21.72 23.74 -39.33
CA ASN A 12 -20.53 24.36 -38.78
C ASN A 12 -20.60 25.88 -39.01
N PRO A 13 -19.97 26.70 -38.15
CA PRO A 13 -19.84 28.13 -38.38
C PRO A 13 -19.05 28.40 -39.67
N ASP A 14 -19.32 29.51 -40.35
CA ASP A 14 -18.71 29.83 -41.65
C ASP A 14 -17.17 29.88 -41.61
N GLU A 15 -16.62 30.30 -40.48
CA GLU A 15 -15.17 30.40 -40.24
C GLU A 15 -14.50 29.04 -39.96
N ALA A 16 -15.28 27.97 -39.76
CA ALA A 16 -14.72 26.66 -39.45
C ALA A 16 -13.94 26.08 -40.64
N GLN A 17 -12.65 25.82 -40.50
CA GLN A 17 -11.87 25.15 -41.55
C GLN A 17 -12.08 23.63 -41.56
N PHE A 18 -12.52 23.05 -40.44
CA PHE A 18 -12.75 21.61 -40.27
C PHE A 18 -14.10 21.35 -39.61
N CYS A 19 -14.71 20.20 -39.91
CA CYS A 19 -15.97 19.80 -39.30
C CYS A 19 -15.80 19.41 -37.82
N SER A 20 -16.61 20.00 -36.95
CA SER A 20 -16.64 19.73 -35.51
C SER A 20 -16.99 18.28 -35.13
N LYS A 21 -17.65 17.54 -36.02
CA LYS A 21 -18.07 16.15 -35.77
C LYS A 21 -17.12 15.11 -36.36
N CYS A 22 -16.69 15.27 -37.61
CA CYS A 22 -15.90 14.23 -38.31
C CYS A 22 -14.48 14.67 -38.72
N GLY A 23 -14.09 15.92 -38.48
CA GLY A 23 -12.74 16.44 -38.80
C GLY A 23 -12.45 16.67 -40.28
N ALA A 24 -13.42 16.46 -41.18
CA ALA A 24 -13.22 16.69 -42.61
C ALA A 24 -12.99 18.18 -42.92
N PRO A 25 -12.05 18.53 -43.84
CA PRO A 25 -11.84 19.92 -44.25
C PRO A 25 -13.08 20.46 -44.96
N LEU A 26 -13.45 21.70 -44.64
CA LEU A 26 -14.59 22.39 -45.24
C LEU A 26 -14.09 23.29 -46.38
N PRO A 27 -14.77 23.36 -47.53
CA PRO A 27 -14.39 24.25 -48.62
C PRO A 27 -14.35 25.70 -48.12
N ASN A 28 -13.18 26.33 -48.20
CA ASN A 28 -13.09 27.77 -47.98
C ASN A 28 -13.65 28.44 -49.22
N LEU A 29 -14.71 29.22 -49.05
CA LEU A 29 -15.13 30.19 -50.05
C LEU A 29 -13.97 31.17 -50.20
N THR A 30 -13.16 30.97 -51.24
CA THR A 30 -12.15 31.93 -51.67
C THR A 30 -12.87 33.24 -51.97
N LEU A 31 -12.74 34.19 -51.05
CA LEU A 31 -13.11 35.58 -51.31
C LEU A 31 -12.32 36.05 -52.55
N PRO A 32 -12.94 36.81 -53.46
CA PRO A 32 -12.29 37.31 -54.66
C PRO A 32 -11.01 38.07 -54.31
N ALA A 33 -9.91 37.70 -54.99
CA ALA A 33 -8.57 38.18 -54.72
C ALA A 33 -8.49 39.71 -54.76
N SER A 34 -7.98 40.32 -53.70
CA SER A 34 -7.62 41.73 -53.66
C SER A 34 -6.47 42.03 -54.64
N PRO A 35 -6.42 43.24 -55.24
CA PRO A 35 -5.43 43.62 -56.23
C PRO A 35 -3.97 43.51 -55.73
N PRO A 36 -3.02 43.23 -56.64
CA PRO A 36 -1.65 42.85 -56.31
C PRO A 36 -0.89 44.00 -55.63
N ALA A 37 -0.40 43.74 -54.42
CA ALA A 37 0.54 44.62 -53.73
C ALA A 37 1.95 44.52 -54.36
N PRO A 38 2.73 45.62 -54.36
CA PRO A 38 4.06 45.66 -54.97
C PRO A 38 5.02 44.65 -54.34
N MET A 39 5.77 43.96 -55.20
CA MET A 39 6.76 42.95 -54.86
C MET A 39 7.89 43.54 -54.00
N GLY A 40 7.92 43.17 -52.73
CA GLY A 40 9.06 43.38 -51.83
C GLY A 40 9.38 42.09 -51.09
N GLY A 41 10.57 41.53 -51.35
CA GLY A 41 11.26 40.55 -50.51
C GLY A 41 10.51 39.24 -50.24
N MET A 42 10.77 38.22 -51.06
CA MET A 42 10.31 36.84 -50.84
C MET A 42 10.79 36.34 -49.46
N PRO A 43 9.89 36.10 -48.49
CA PRO A 43 10.29 35.52 -47.20
C PRO A 43 10.61 34.03 -47.38
N PRO A 44 11.52 33.48 -46.55
CA PRO A 44 11.96 32.08 -46.68
C PRO A 44 10.77 31.12 -46.60
N SER A 45 10.69 30.22 -47.59
CA SER A 45 9.68 29.17 -47.66
C SER A 45 9.91 28.17 -46.52
N TYR A 46 9.15 28.30 -45.44
CA TYR A 46 9.12 27.27 -44.40
C TYR A 46 8.38 26.04 -44.94
N PRO A 47 8.91 24.83 -44.74
CA PRO A 47 8.25 23.60 -45.16
C PRO A 47 6.86 23.50 -44.49
N PRO A 48 5.86 22.92 -45.18
CA PRO A 48 4.52 22.77 -44.61
C PRO A 48 4.61 21.98 -43.30
N GLN A 49 4.31 22.65 -42.19
CA GLN A 49 4.13 22.00 -40.90
C GLN A 49 2.87 21.15 -41.00
N TYR A 50 3.05 19.86 -41.28
CA TYR A 50 1.99 18.89 -41.08
C TYR A 50 1.53 19.00 -39.62
N PRO A 51 0.22 19.16 -39.35
CA PRO A 51 -0.28 19.15 -37.99
C PRO A 51 0.08 17.79 -37.40
N ALA A 52 1.10 17.77 -36.53
CA ALA A 52 1.45 16.61 -35.77
C ALA A 52 0.18 16.20 -35.03
N THR A 53 -0.42 15.08 -35.45
CA THR A 53 -1.58 14.51 -34.80
C THR A 53 -1.08 14.03 -33.45
N SER A 54 -1.08 14.92 -32.46
CA SER A 54 -0.68 14.59 -31.11
C SER A 54 -1.75 13.64 -30.60
N PHE A 55 -1.46 12.34 -30.70
CA PHE A 55 -2.25 11.31 -30.07
C PHE A 55 -2.43 11.75 -28.62
N ASN A 56 -3.68 11.90 -28.19
CA ASN A 56 -4.02 12.58 -26.95
C ASN A 56 -3.70 11.65 -25.76
N MET A 57 -2.40 11.46 -25.50
CA MET A 57 -1.78 10.61 -24.47
C MET A 57 -2.25 10.98 -23.05
N THR A 58 -2.86 12.16 -22.89
CA THR A 58 -3.47 12.62 -21.65
C THR A 58 -4.73 11.81 -21.29
N LYS A 59 -5.62 11.52 -22.25
CA LYS A 59 -6.85 10.75 -21.99
C LYS A 59 -6.56 9.29 -21.62
N LEU A 60 -5.62 8.64 -22.30
CA LEU A 60 -5.23 7.26 -21.98
C LEU A 60 -4.63 7.14 -20.58
N ASN A 61 -3.92 8.18 -20.15
CA ASN A 61 -3.26 8.22 -18.85
C ASN A 61 -4.23 8.36 -17.67
N ASP A 62 -5.23 9.22 -17.79
CA ASP A 62 -6.20 9.43 -16.69
C ASP A 62 -7.04 8.18 -16.45
N TYR A 63 -7.33 7.43 -17.53
CA TYR A 63 -7.96 6.12 -17.45
C TYR A 63 -7.09 5.10 -16.72
N ASN A 64 -5.81 4.98 -17.13
CA ASN A 64 -4.86 4.03 -16.52
C ASN A 64 -4.59 4.30 -15.05
N LYS A 65 -4.43 5.58 -14.65
CA LYS A 65 -4.25 5.93 -13.23
C LYS A 65 -5.44 5.50 -12.39
N ARG A 66 -6.66 5.69 -12.91
CA ARG A 66 -7.88 5.28 -12.21
C ARG A 66 -8.00 3.76 -12.13
N TYR A 67 -7.59 3.03 -13.15
CA TYR A 67 -7.61 1.58 -13.14
C TYR A 67 -6.57 0.97 -12.20
N PHE A 68 -5.29 1.38 -12.32
CA PHE A 68 -4.19 0.77 -11.55
C PHE A 68 -4.34 0.95 -10.04
N SER A 69 -4.71 2.14 -9.56
CA SER A 69 -4.90 2.32 -8.12
C SER A 69 -6.16 1.63 -7.57
N LEU A 70 -7.16 1.33 -8.42
CA LEU A 70 -8.33 0.55 -8.01
C LEU A 70 -7.95 -0.93 -7.88
N VAL A 71 -7.30 -1.48 -8.92
CA VAL A 71 -6.84 -2.88 -8.92
C VAL A 71 -5.84 -3.11 -7.79
N GLY A 72 -4.86 -2.23 -7.62
CA GLY A 72 -3.88 -2.33 -6.53
C GLY A 72 -4.52 -2.24 -5.14
N GLY A 73 -5.53 -1.39 -4.95
CA GLY A 73 -6.27 -1.31 -3.69
C GLY A 73 -7.05 -2.58 -3.36
N ILE A 74 -7.74 -3.16 -4.35
CA ILE A 74 -8.50 -4.41 -4.19
C ILE A 74 -7.57 -5.58 -3.88
N LEU A 75 -6.48 -5.73 -4.66
CA LEU A 75 -5.49 -6.81 -4.47
C LEU A 75 -4.82 -6.72 -3.10
N THR A 76 -4.42 -5.52 -2.68
CA THR A 76 -3.84 -5.29 -1.35
C THR A 76 -4.84 -5.66 -0.26
N GLY A 77 -6.09 -5.18 -0.34
CA GLY A 77 -7.12 -5.52 0.65
C GLY A 77 -7.40 -7.03 0.75
N LEU A 78 -7.50 -7.71 -0.40
CA LEU A 78 -7.65 -9.17 -0.44
C LEU A 78 -6.47 -9.89 0.21
N ALA A 79 -5.23 -9.44 -0.05
CA ALA A 79 -4.04 -10.01 0.57
C ALA A 79 -4.08 -9.92 2.10
N PHE A 80 -4.48 -8.77 2.66
CA PHE A 80 -4.63 -8.61 4.11
C PHE A 80 -5.71 -9.52 4.71
N ILE A 81 -6.85 -9.69 4.02
CA ILE A 81 -7.91 -10.59 4.47
C ILE A 81 -7.45 -12.04 4.45
N ILE A 82 -6.79 -12.46 3.36
CA ILE A 82 -6.23 -13.80 3.22
C ILE A 82 -5.22 -14.09 4.33
N PHE A 83 -4.29 -13.17 4.57
CA PHE A 83 -3.30 -13.28 5.64
C PHE A 83 -3.96 -13.34 7.04
N ALA A 84 -5.02 -12.58 7.28
CA ALA A 84 -5.77 -12.67 8.53
C ALA A 84 -6.35 -14.07 8.74
N ILE A 85 -7.00 -14.62 7.70
CA ILE A 85 -7.62 -15.94 7.72
C ILE A 85 -6.56 -17.02 7.94
N THR A 86 -5.44 -16.96 7.22
CA THR A 86 -4.25 -17.81 7.41
C THR A 86 -3.89 -17.89 8.89
N PHE A 87 -3.71 -16.75 9.56
CA PHE A 87 -3.29 -16.74 10.95
C PHE A 87 -4.37 -17.24 11.92
N VAL A 88 -5.64 -16.92 11.67
CA VAL A 88 -6.75 -17.48 12.46
C VAL A 88 -6.74 -19.01 12.38
N LEU A 89 -6.57 -19.57 11.17
CA LEU A 89 -6.49 -21.02 10.98
C LEU A 89 -5.25 -21.63 11.64
N LEU A 90 -4.10 -20.96 11.55
CA LEU A 90 -2.85 -21.40 12.18
C LEU A 90 -2.95 -21.47 13.71
N LEU A 91 -3.71 -20.56 14.33
CA LEU A 91 -3.80 -20.46 15.79
C LEU A 91 -5.04 -21.10 16.41
N ALA A 92 -6.05 -21.42 15.59
CA ALA A 92 -7.12 -22.32 16.00
C ALA A 92 -6.57 -23.73 16.33
N TYR A 93 -5.42 -24.12 15.75
CA TYR A 93 -4.74 -25.39 16.00
C TYR A 93 -4.55 -25.73 17.49
N PRO A 94 -3.74 -24.98 18.25
CA PRO A 94 -3.42 -25.33 19.63
C PRO A 94 -4.63 -25.30 20.57
N PHE A 95 -5.66 -24.48 20.27
CA PHE A 95 -6.88 -24.40 21.08
C PHE A 95 -7.65 -25.73 21.11
N THR A 96 -7.57 -26.51 20.03
CA THR A 96 -8.24 -27.82 19.93
C THR A 96 -7.53 -28.94 20.69
N ILE A 97 -6.27 -28.75 21.08
CA ILE A 97 -5.43 -29.80 21.69
C ILE A 97 -5.35 -29.65 23.21
N SER A 98 -5.31 -28.41 23.73
CA SER A 98 -4.97 -28.17 25.14
C SER A 98 -6.12 -28.33 26.14
N GLY A 99 -7.30 -28.83 25.73
CA GLY A 99 -8.42 -29.08 26.66
C GLY A 99 -8.99 -27.85 27.36
N GLY A 100 -8.66 -26.63 26.89
CA GLY A 100 -9.35 -25.39 27.26
C GLY A 100 -9.13 -24.83 28.67
N THR A 101 -8.20 -25.36 29.48
CA THR A 101 -7.95 -24.86 30.85
C THR A 101 -6.50 -24.41 31.04
N GLY A 102 -6.28 -23.27 31.70
CA GLY A 102 -4.94 -22.75 32.04
C GLY A 102 -4.53 -21.49 31.28
N ASN A 103 -3.30 -21.03 31.50
CA ASN A 103 -2.81 -19.77 30.92
C ASN A 103 -2.56 -19.90 29.42
N LEU A 104 -2.20 -21.10 28.96
CA LEU A 104 -2.15 -21.45 27.53
C LEU A 104 -3.49 -21.20 26.82
N ALA A 105 -4.61 -21.62 27.40
CA ALA A 105 -5.93 -21.35 26.83
C ALA A 105 -6.24 -19.84 26.78
N GLY A 106 -5.85 -19.10 27.81
CA GLY A 106 -5.92 -17.64 27.85
C GLY A 106 -5.09 -16.99 26.74
N PHE A 107 -3.85 -17.42 26.54
CA PHE A 107 -2.98 -16.93 25.47
C PHE A 107 -3.61 -17.16 24.09
N TYR A 108 -4.04 -18.39 23.79
CA TYR A 108 -4.64 -18.70 22.50
C TYR A 108 -5.97 -17.94 22.27
N GLY A 109 -6.77 -17.75 23.31
CA GLY A 109 -7.96 -16.90 23.25
C GLY A 109 -7.62 -15.45 22.88
N VAL A 110 -6.59 -14.88 23.51
CA VAL A 110 -6.10 -13.52 23.19
C VAL A 110 -5.52 -13.45 21.78
N MET A 111 -4.82 -14.48 21.32
CA MET A 111 -4.30 -14.55 19.96
C MET A 111 -5.43 -14.59 18.93
N ILE A 112 -6.45 -15.45 19.12
CA ILE A 112 -7.64 -15.47 18.25
C ILE A 112 -8.29 -14.09 18.16
N GLY A 113 -8.45 -13.40 19.30
CA GLY A 113 -8.95 -12.03 19.34
C GLY A 113 -8.08 -11.05 18.54
N THR A 114 -6.76 -11.16 18.68
CA THR A 114 -5.77 -10.37 17.93
C THR A 114 -5.91 -10.57 16.41
N PHE A 115 -6.13 -11.79 15.94
CA PHE A 115 -6.29 -12.05 14.49
C PHE A 115 -7.67 -11.72 13.96
N ALA A 116 -8.72 -11.85 14.77
CA ALA A 116 -10.03 -11.31 14.43
C ALA A 116 -9.94 -9.79 14.19
N MET A 117 -9.17 -9.07 15.02
CA MET A 117 -8.89 -7.64 14.80
C MET A 117 -8.11 -7.39 13.51
N TYR A 118 -7.15 -8.25 13.18
CA TYR A 118 -6.41 -8.17 11.91
C TYR A 118 -7.33 -8.39 10.69
N LEU A 119 -8.32 -9.29 10.79
CA LEU A 119 -9.33 -9.48 9.75
C LEU A 119 -10.17 -8.23 9.55
N VAL A 120 -10.62 -7.61 10.65
CA VAL A 120 -11.35 -6.33 10.61
C VAL A 120 -10.49 -5.26 9.94
N LEU A 121 -9.20 -5.14 10.30
CA LEU A 121 -8.24 -4.25 9.64
C LEU A 121 -8.16 -4.52 8.13
N GLY A 122 -8.07 -5.78 7.71
CA GLY A 122 -8.04 -6.16 6.31
C GLY A 122 -9.30 -5.72 5.55
N ILE A 123 -10.48 -5.85 6.16
CA ILE A 123 -11.74 -5.34 5.59
C ILE A 123 -11.68 -3.82 5.43
N PHE A 124 -11.19 -3.08 6.43
CA PHE A 124 -11.05 -1.63 6.33
C PHE A 124 -10.08 -1.22 5.21
N VAL A 125 -8.92 -1.88 5.09
CA VAL A 125 -7.95 -1.64 4.01
C VAL A 125 -8.57 -1.93 2.64
N PHE A 126 -9.34 -3.01 2.53
CA PHE A 126 -10.09 -3.34 1.31
C PHE A 126 -11.13 -2.27 0.95
N LEU A 127 -11.91 -1.80 1.93
CA LEU A 127 -12.89 -0.73 1.73
C LEU A 127 -12.23 0.60 1.35
N ILE A 128 -11.05 0.92 1.89
CA ILE A 128 -10.24 2.07 1.46
C ILE A 128 -9.86 1.92 -0.01
N GLY A 129 -9.38 0.73 -0.40
CA GLY A 129 -9.01 0.42 -1.77
C GLY A 129 -10.15 0.67 -2.77
N ILE A 130 -11.38 0.29 -2.40
CA ILE A 130 -12.58 0.51 -3.23
C ILE A 130 -13.00 1.98 -3.24
N LYS A 131 -13.19 2.59 -2.06
CA LYS A 131 -13.82 3.92 -1.95
C LYS A 131 -12.87 5.05 -2.34
N ARG A 132 -11.56 4.77 -2.40
CA ARG A 132 -10.50 5.68 -2.87
C ARG A 132 -10.42 7.02 -2.12
N SER A 133 -11.10 7.07 -0.99
CA SER A 133 -11.32 8.25 -0.16
C SER A 133 -11.04 7.80 1.27
N ILE A 134 -9.83 8.11 1.72
CA ILE A 134 -9.45 7.94 3.12
C ILE A 134 -10.08 9.10 3.86
N THR A 135 -11.22 8.85 4.51
CA THR A 135 -11.77 9.83 5.45
C THR A 135 -10.87 9.88 6.68
N PRO A 136 -10.62 11.06 7.27
CA PRO A 136 -9.82 11.16 8.50
C PRO A 136 -10.31 10.24 9.63
N SER A 137 -11.63 10.03 9.71
CA SER A 137 -12.24 9.10 10.66
C SER A 137 -11.81 7.66 10.45
N LEU A 138 -11.67 7.22 9.19
CA LEU A 138 -11.30 5.83 8.89
C LEU A 138 -9.82 5.58 9.17
N THR A 139 -8.93 6.54 8.90
CA THR A 139 -7.52 6.47 9.35
C THR A 139 -7.44 6.37 10.87
N PHE A 140 -8.24 7.16 11.58
CA PHE A 140 -8.27 7.13 13.04
C PHE A 140 -8.76 5.78 13.58
N ILE A 141 -9.85 5.23 13.02
CA ILE A 141 -10.36 3.90 13.39
C ILE A 141 -9.31 2.83 13.11
N THR A 142 -8.70 2.84 11.91
CA THR A 142 -7.65 1.89 11.53
C THR A 142 -6.49 1.95 12.52
N GLY A 143 -6.07 3.16 12.89
CA GLY A 143 -5.07 3.36 13.93
C GLY A 143 -5.46 2.76 15.28
N LEU A 144 -6.69 3.03 15.74
CA LEU A 144 -7.18 2.50 17.01
C LEU A 144 -7.19 0.97 17.01
N LEU A 145 -7.55 0.35 15.87
CA LEU A 145 -7.49 -1.09 15.70
C LEU A 145 -6.05 -1.62 15.77
N VAL A 146 -5.08 -0.94 15.15
CA VAL A 146 -3.64 -1.30 15.24
C VAL A 146 -3.14 -1.19 16.69
N PHE A 147 -3.55 -0.15 17.41
CA PHE A 147 -3.24 0.01 18.82
C PHE A 147 -3.79 -1.15 19.67
N LEU A 148 -5.08 -1.47 19.51
CA LEU A 148 -5.72 -2.57 20.23
C LEU A 148 -5.08 -3.92 19.89
N TYR A 149 -4.71 -4.13 18.62
CA TYR A 149 -3.97 -5.31 18.17
C TYR A 149 -2.67 -5.49 18.98
N PHE A 150 -1.83 -4.45 19.07
CA PHE A 150 -0.56 -4.55 19.81
C PHE A 150 -0.75 -4.67 21.32
N ILE A 151 -1.79 -4.05 21.90
CA ILE A 151 -2.14 -4.26 23.31
C ILE A 151 -2.51 -5.72 23.56
N LEU A 152 -3.42 -6.28 22.76
CA LEU A 152 -3.88 -7.66 22.95
C LEU A 152 -2.69 -8.62 22.77
N PHE A 153 -1.86 -8.38 21.77
CA PHE A 153 -0.64 -9.17 21.57
C PHE A 153 0.30 -9.09 22.79
N GLY A 154 0.51 -7.89 23.35
CA GLY A 154 1.27 -7.69 24.59
C GLY A 154 0.67 -8.43 25.80
N VAL A 155 -0.65 -8.39 25.96
CA VAL A 155 -1.36 -9.15 27.02
C VAL A 155 -1.17 -10.65 26.83
N GLY A 156 -1.28 -11.15 25.61
CA GLY A 156 -1.00 -12.55 25.28
C GLY A 156 0.40 -12.96 25.73
N MET A 157 1.39 -12.07 25.53
CA MET A 157 2.76 -12.31 25.95
C MET A 157 2.94 -12.42 27.46
N PHE A 158 2.17 -11.67 28.26
CA PHE A 158 2.19 -11.84 29.72
C PHE A 158 1.58 -13.18 30.14
N LEU A 159 0.51 -13.64 29.47
CA LEU A 159 -0.16 -14.90 29.79
C LEU A 159 0.71 -16.13 29.50
N LEU A 160 1.52 -16.09 28.44
CA LEU A 160 2.46 -17.20 28.16
C LEU A 160 3.48 -17.43 29.27
N GLN A 161 3.81 -16.41 30.05
CA GLN A 161 4.93 -16.49 30.98
C GLN A 161 4.53 -17.05 32.35
N SER A 162 3.28 -16.94 32.76
CA SER A 162 2.85 -17.32 34.11
C SER A 162 2.94 -18.82 34.41
N GLU A 163 3.36 -19.66 33.45
CA GLU A 163 3.57 -21.11 33.63
C GLU A 163 5.05 -21.51 33.78
N SER A 164 6.04 -20.66 33.44
CA SER A 164 7.46 -21.03 33.56
C SER A 164 8.02 -20.71 34.95
N ASP A 165 7.87 -21.66 35.88
CA ASP A 165 8.63 -21.88 37.12
C ASP A 165 9.32 -20.67 37.78
N GLY A 166 8.59 -19.98 38.66
CA GLY A 166 9.06 -19.51 39.98
C GLY A 166 10.14 -18.42 40.07
N LEU A 167 10.85 -18.08 38.99
CA LEU A 167 11.87 -17.04 38.99
C LEU A 167 11.38 -15.84 38.19
N PHE A 168 11.17 -14.70 38.87
CA PHE A 168 10.78 -13.41 38.30
C PHE A 168 11.83 -12.88 37.30
N GLN A 169 12.00 -13.53 36.15
CA GLN A 169 12.58 -12.86 34.99
C GLN A 169 11.53 -11.90 34.47
N THR A 170 11.72 -10.61 34.73
CA THR A 170 10.92 -9.55 34.12
C THR A 170 11.05 -9.68 32.60
N ASN A 171 10.02 -10.19 31.95
CA ASN A 171 10.00 -10.37 30.52
C ASN A 171 9.73 -9.02 29.89
N SER A 172 10.83 -8.36 29.50
CA SER A 172 10.76 -7.05 28.87
C SER A 172 9.88 -7.08 27.61
N ASN A 173 9.73 -8.24 26.96
CA ASN A 173 8.99 -8.39 25.71
C ASN A 173 7.51 -7.95 25.79
N GLY A 174 6.76 -8.41 26.81
CA GLY A 174 5.37 -8.02 27.00
C GLY A 174 5.23 -6.53 27.31
N VAL A 175 6.16 -6.01 28.14
CA VAL A 175 6.22 -4.59 28.51
C VAL A 175 6.54 -3.74 27.28
N GLU A 176 7.50 -4.14 26.46
CA GLU A 176 7.91 -3.46 25.23
C GLU A 176 6.76 -3.36 24.23
N LEU A 177 5.98 -4.42 24.05
CA LEU A 177 4.78 -4.42 23.20
C LEU A 177 3.70 -3.46 23.71
N VAL A 178 3.41 -3.48 25.01
CA VAL A 178 2.44 -2.56 25.61
C VAL A 178 2.93 -1.12 25.49
N LEU A 179 4.19 -0.83 25.82
CA LEU A 179 4.76 0.51 25.65
C LEU A 179 4.74 0.96 24.18
N GLY A 180 5.12 0.07 23.27
CA GLY A 180 5.05 0.32 21.83
C GLY A 180 3.64 0.70 21.37
N SER A 181 2.63 -0.02 21.85
CA SER A 181 1.23 0.29 21.57
C SER A 181 0.82 1.68 22.10
N VAL A 182 1.28 2.08 23.29
CA VAL A 182 0.99 3.42 23.85
C VAL A 182 1.58 4.51 22.95
N PHE A 183 2.80 4.33 22.44
CA PHE A 183 3.37 5.27 21.47
C PHE A 183 2.61 5.33 20.15
N ILE A 184 2.06 4.20 19.68
CA ILE A 184 1.15 4.18 18.52
C ILE A 184 -0.13 4.97 18.83
N LEU A 185 -0.70 4.84 20.03
CA LEU A 185 -1.87 5.63 20.42
C LEU A 185 -1.57 7.14 20.46
N ILE A 186 -0.44 7.52 21.07
CA ILE A 186 0.02 8.92 21.11
C ILE A 186 0.18 9.47 19.69
N THR A 187 0.77 8.68 18.79
CA THR A 187 0.89 9.00 17.36
C THR A 187 -0.47 9.33 16.76
N LEU A 188 -1.50 8.54 17.04
CA LEU A 188 -2.84 8.76 16.48
C LEU A 188 -3.50 10.04 17.00
N ILE A 189 -3.33 10.32 18.29
CA ILE A 189 -3.86 11.53 18.92
C ILE A 189 -3.16 12.77 18.34
N LEU A 190 -1.82 12.76 18.32
CA LEU A 190 -1.03 13.90 17.84
C LEU A 190 -1.10 14.08 16.33
N GLY A 191 -1.18 12.99 15.56
CA GLY A 191 -1.25 13.00 14.10
C GLY A 191 -2.51 13.67 13.54
N ARG A 192 -3.55 13.81 14.37
CA ARG A 192 -4.77 14.56 14.03
C ARG A 192 -4.58 16.08 14.06
N SER A 193 -3.51 16.56 14.66
CA SER A 193 -3.22 18.00 14.72
C SER A 193 -2.93 18.58 13.33
N PHE A 194 -3.39 19.82 13.11
CA PHE A 194 -3.04 20.59 11.91
C PHE A 194 -1.61 21.14 11.95
N SER A 195 -0.99 21.20 13.14
CA SER A 195 0.37 21.72 13.28
C SER A 195 1.40 20.74 12.69
N PRO A 196 2.31 21.21 11.81
CA PRO A 196 3.38 20.37 11.26
C PRO A 196 4.30 19.82 12.37
N ILE A 197 4.53 20.59 13.44
CA ILE A 197 5.35 20.16 14.58
C ILE A 197 4.73 18.94 15.27
N ASN A 198 3.42 18.97 15.51
CA ASN A 198 2.72 17.86 16.15
C ASN A 198 2.72 16.60 15.26
N LYS A 199 2.68 16.75 13.94
CA LYS A 199 2.82 15.62 13.00
C LYS A 199 4.21 15.00 13.05
N ILE A 200 5.25 15.83 13.06
CA ILE A 200 6.63 15.36 13.20
C ILE A 200 6.80 14.61 14.53
N LEU A 201 6.31 15.18 15.64
CA LEU A 201 6.33 14.51 16.95
C LEU A 201 5.55 13.19 16.92
N ALA A 202 4.36 13.17 16.32
CA ALA A 202 3.57 11.96 16.16
C ALA A 202 4.36 10.87 15.44
N TYR A 203 4.99 11.18 14.30
CA TYR A 203 5.75 10.19 13.53
C TYR A 203 7.04 9.75 14.21
N SER A 204 7.69 10.62 15.01
CA SER A 204 8.79 10.22 15.88
C SER A 204 8.33 9.21 16.95
N PHE A 205 7.17 9.44 17.58
CA PHE A 205 6.60 8.47 18.51
C PHE A 205 6.20 7.18 17.80
N MET A 206 5.69 7.24 16.58
CA MET A 206 5.38 6.06 15.77
C MET A 206 6.63 5.21 15.54
N LEU A 207 7.74 5.85 15.18
CA LEU A 207 9.02 5.17 14.98
C LEU A 207 9.48 4.44 16.25
N VAL A 208 9.44 5.11 17.40
CA VAL A 208 9.75 4.49 18.70
C VAL A 208 8.79 3.33 19.00
N GLY A 209 7.50 3.53 18.77
CA GLY A 209 6.47 2.53 19.00
C GLY A 209 6.68 1.27 18.17
N VAL A 210 7.03 1.42 16.88
CA VAL A 210 7.36 0.29 16.00
C VAL A 210 8.62 -0.44 16.46
N ILE A 211 9.67 0.29 16.86
CA ILE A 211 10.92 -0.32 17.35
C ILE A 211 10.65 -1.14 18.62
N LEU A 212 9.88 -0.61 19.58
CA LEU A 212 9.53 -1.32 20.81
C LEU A 212 8.61 -2.50 20.57
N ALA A 213 7.57 -2.33 19.74
CA ALA A 213 6.69 -3.43 19.36
C ALA A 213 7.49 -4.57 18.72
N TYR A 214 8.48 -4.22 17.89
CA TYR A 214 9.36 -5.21 17.31
C TYR A 214 10.27 -5.88 18.32
N ALA A 215 10.93 -5.12 19.20
CA ALA A 215 11.82 -5.68 20.22
C ALA A 215 11.07 -6.77 21.04
N GLY A 216 9.80 -6.48 21.39
CA GLY A 216 8.96 -7.45 22.10
C GLY A 216 8.57 -8.68 21.28
N VAL A 217 8.35 -8.55 19.96
CA VAL A 217 8.16 -9.71 19.06
C VAL A 217 9.46 -10.49 18.84
N GLY A 218 10.60 -9.81 18.79
CA GLY A 218 11.90 -10.42 18.57
C GLY A 218 12.31 -11.34 19.73
N GLY A 219 12.10 -10.91 20.98
CA GLY A 219 12.40 -11.73 22.15
C GLY A 219 11.61 -13.05 22.19
N LEU A 220 10.41 -13.07 21.63
CA LEU A 220 9.57 -14.27 21.45
C LEU A 220 10.27 -15.35 20.63
N THR A 221 10.86 -14.95 19.50
CA THR A 221 11.51 -15.89 18.57
C THR A 221 12.71 -16.58 19.22
N ASN A 222 13.47 -15.84 20.05
CA ASN A 222 14.63 -16.37 20.73
C ASN A 222 14.26 -17.32 21.88
N SER A 223 13.18 -17.04 22.62
CA SER A 223 12.74 -17.87 23.75
C SER A 223 12.09 -19.19 23.33
N TYR A 224 11.46 -19.26 22.15
CA TYR A 224 10.86 -20.50 21.66
C TYR A 224 11.89 -21.50 21.09
N VAL A 225 12.99 -20.99 20.53
CA VAL A 225 14.07 -21.82 19.95
C VAL A 225 14.77 -22.66 21.01
N SER A 226 14.88 -22.15 22.24
CA SER A 226 15.66 -22.79 23.31
C SER A 226 14.91 -23.89 24.07
N SER A 227 13.58 -23.93 24.00
CA SER A 227 12.75 -24.79 24.86
C SER A 227 12.24 -26.08 24.22
N THR A 228 12.28 -26.21 22.88
CA THR A 228 11.67 -27.37 22.19
C THR A 228 12.70 -28.16 21.37
N SER A 229 13.35 -29.12 22.02
CA SER A 229 14.44 -29.93 21.45
C SER A 229 14.00 -31.10 20.55
N SER A 230 12.71 -31.27 20.21
CA SER A 230 12.33 -32.48 19.45
C SER A 230 11.13 -32.41 18.52
N VAL A 231 10.14 -31.54 18.68
CA VAL A 231 8.98 -31.55 17.78
C VAL A 231 8.37 -30.16 17.76
N TYR A 232 8.63 -29.34 16.74
CA TYR A 232 7.63 -28.45 16.12
C TYR A 232 8.26 -27.74 14.90
N VAL A 233 7.70 -28.04 13.74
CA VAL A 233 8.23 -27.82 12.38
C VAL A 233 7.87 -26.42 11.85
N ILE A 234 8.06 -25.38 12.67
CA ILE A 234 8.09 -24.02 12.13
C ILE A 234 9.50 -23.51 12.36
N GLN A 235 10.31 -23.57 11.31
CA GLN A 235 11.70 -23.14 11.36
C GLN A 235 11.76 -21.70 11.93
N PRO A 236 12.42 -21.49 13.09
CA PRO A 236 12.54 -20.18 13.71
C PRO A 236 13.15 -19.11 12.79
N SER A 237 13.95 -19.56 11.82
CA SER A 237 14.52 -18.72 10.76
C SER A 237 13.46 -18.05 9.89
N ALA A 238 12.34 -18.71 9.59
CA ALA A 238 11.26 -18.15 8.79
C ALA A 238 10.61 -16.98 9.54
N ILE A 239 10.23 -17.20 10.80
CA ILE A 239 9.61 -16.18 11.66
C ILE A 239 10.55 -15.00 11.83
N PHE A 240 11.86 -15.25 12.05
CA PHE A 240 12.88 -14.20 12.18
C PHE A 240 13.02 -13.35 10.90
N PHE A 241 13.00 -13.98 9.72
CA PHE A 241 13.16 -13.27 8.44
C PHE A 241 11.96 -12.38 8.10
N ILE A 242 10.75 -12.80 8.48
CA ILE A 242 9.53 -12.01 8.28
C ILE A 242 9.48 -10.86 9.26
N SER A 243 9.84 -11.16 10.49
CA SER A 243 10.00 -10.18 11.55
C SER A 243 10.92 -9.06 11.05
N SER A 244 12.08 -9.37 10.47
CA SER A 244 13.01 -8.37 9.97
C SER A 244 12.50 -7.54 8.79
N LEU A 245 11.83 -8.14 7.79
CA LEU A 245 11.24 -7.38 6.68
C LEU A 245 10.05 -6.52 7.14
N ALA A 246 9.26 -7.00 8.10
CA ALA A 246 8.21 -6.23 8.73
C ALA A 246 8.79 -5.02 9.50
N ILE A 247 9.92 -5.16 10.22
CA ILE A 247 10.63 -4.00 10.82
C ILE A 247 10.95 -2.97 9.75
N VAL A 248 11.61 -3.40 8.68
CA VAL A 248 12.13 -2.48 7.67
C VAL A 248 10.96 -1.70 7.09
N SER A 249 9.86 -2.38 6.77
CA SER A 249 8.63 -1.72 6.32
C SER A 249 8.04 -0.76 7.38
N GLY A 250 8.01 -1.17 8.64
CA GLY A 250 7.49 -0.41 9.76
C GLY A 250 8.34 0.79 10.17
N ILE A 251 9.66 0.77 9.91
CA ILE A 251 10.59 1.88 10.16
C ILE A 251 10.57 2.86 8.99
N ILE A 252 10.57 2.38 7.74
CA ILE A 252 10.55 3.26 6.58
C ILE A 252 9.24 4.07 6.53
N LEU A 253 8.12 3.50 6.98
CA LEU A 253 6.82 4.20 7.01
C LEU A 253 6.81 5.52 7.80
N PRO A 254 7.15 5.57 9.10
CA PRO A 254 7.21 6.82 9.86
C PRO A 254 8.24 7.79 9.28
N ILE A 255 9.37 7.30 8.76
CA ILE A 255 10.36 8.15 8.07
C ILE A 255 9.75 8.80 6.81
N ALA A 256 9.04 8.01 5.99
CA ALA A 256 8.35 8.51 4.80
C ALA A 256 7.29 9.56 5.19
N LEU A 257 6.52 9.31 6.25
CA LEU A 257 5.53 10.25 6.76
C LEU A 257 6.15 11.55 7.26
N MET A 258 7.30 11.49 7.95
CA MET A 258 8.06 12.69 8.34
C MET A 258 8.50 13.49 7.11
N ILE A 259 9.04 12.83 6.09
CA ILE A 259 9.45 13.47 4.83
C ILE A 259 8.25 14.15 4.16
N ASP A 260 7.07 13.52 4.14
CA ASP A 260 5.86 14.12 3.56
C ASP A 260 5.46 15.43 4.26
N VAL A 261 5.61 15.54 5.58
CA VAL A 261 5.31 16.81 6.29
C VAL A 261 6.11 17.97 5.71
N PHE A 262 7.39 17.77 5.43
CA PHE A 262 8.27 18.80 4.88
C PHE A 262 8.06 18.99 3.38
N MET A 263 7.84 17.89 2.65
CA MET A 263 7.87 17.86 1.20
C MET A 263 6.50 18.04 0.55
N SER A 264 5.40 17.96 1.31
CA SER A 264 4.01 18.06 0.81
C SER A 264 3.70 19.38 0.08
N LYS A 265 4.45 20.44 0.36
CA LYS A 265 4.35 21.73 -0.35
C LYS A 265 4.89 21.67 -1.78
N PHE A 266 5.78 20.73 -2.07
CA PHE A 266 6.39 20.57 -3.38
C PHE A 266 5.69 19.46 -4.17
N PRO A 267 5.35 19.67 -5.44
CA PRO A 267 4.73 18.64 -6.26
C PRO A 267 5.62 17.40 -6.40
N MET A 268 6.95 17.58 -6.46
CA MET A 268 7.91 16.49 -6.51
C MET A 268 7.97 15.70 -5.19
N GLY A 269 7.75 16.38 -4.06
CA GLY A 269 7.71 15.76 -2.73
C GLY A 269 6.64 14.69 -2.59
N LYS A 270 5.42 14.98 -3.06
CA LYS A 270 4.32 14.01 -3.08
C LYS A 270 4.65 12.76 -3.89
N THR A 271 5.37 12.93 -5.00
CA THR A 271 5.74 11.81 -5.86
C THR A 271 6.83 10.95 -5.21
N ILE A 272 7.83 11.57 -4.57
CA ILE A 272 8.87 10.85 -3.80
C ILE A 272 8.23 10.06 -2.67
N PHE A 273 7.33 10.67 -1.90
CA PHE A 273 6.60 10.00 -0.83
C PHE A 273 5.82 8.78 -1.35
N SER A 274 5.13 8.94 -2.48
CA SER A 274 4.38 7.83 -3.10
C SER A 274 5.29 6.67 -3.50
N ILE A 275 6.47 6.95 -4.06
CA ILE A 275 7.47 5.90 -4.36
C ILE A 275 7.96 5.22 -3.08
N MET A 276 8.22 5.97 -2.01
CA MET A 276 8.66 5.37 -0.75
C MET A 276 7.61 4.39 -0.20
N LEU A 277 6.32 4.74 -0.28
CA LEU A 277 5.23 3.83 0.07
C LEU A 277 5.19 2.58 -0.82
N ASP A 278 5.42 2.73 -2.12
CA ASP A 278 5.48 1.58 -3.03
C ASP A 278 6.65 0.64 -2.69
N VAL A 279 7.81 1.20 -2.33
CA VAL A 279 8.99 0.42 -1.89
C VAL A 279 8.71 -0.30 -0.58
N ILE A 280 8.02 0.33 0.37
CA ILE A 280 7.58 -0.31 1.62
C ILE A 280 6.69 -1.53 1.30
N LEU A 281 5.70 -1.36 0.41
CA LEU A 281 4.80 -2.44 -0.01
C LEU A 281 5.56 -3.56 -0.74
N LEU A 282 6.54 -3.20 -1.56
CA LEU A 282 7.40 -4.15 -2.26
C LEU A 282 8.19 -5.02 -1.27
N ILE A 283 8.88 -4.40 -0.30
CA ILE A 283 9.64 -5.11 0.74
C ILE A 283 8.73 -6.03 1.55
N PHE A 284 7.55 -5.52 1.94
CA PHE A 284 6.56 -6.32 2.65
C PHE A 284 6.10 -7.54 1.83
N SER A 285 5.82 -7.35 0.54
CA SER A 285 5.39 -8.43 -0.36
C SER A 285 6.45 -9.54 -0.51
N ILE A 286 7.72 -9.16 -0.59
CA ILE A 286 8.84 -10.11 -0.66
C ILE A 286 8.90 -10.93 0.63
N GLY A 287 8.70 -10.29 1.79
CA GLY A 287 8.65 -11.00 3.08
C GLY A 287 7.53 -12.04 3.15
N GLN A 288 6.35 -11.70 2.65
CA GLN A 288 5.21 -12.63 2.59
C GLN A 288 5.46 -13.81 1.63
N ILE A 289 6.07 -13.54 0.46
CA ILE A 289 6.43 -14.61 -0.49
C ILE A 289 7.44 -15.57 0.15
N ILE A 290 8.44 -15.04 0.85
CA ILE A 290 9.45 -15.86 1.53
C ILE A 290 8.81 -16.68 2.65
N LEU A 291 7.92 -16.09 3.45
CA LEU A 291 7.14 -16.80 4.48
C LEU A 291 6.39 -17.99 3.88
N GLY A 292 5.52 -17.71 2.91
CA GLY A 292 4.69 -18.73 2.29
C GLY A 292 5.52 -19.84 1.65
N SER A 293 6.57 -19.47 0.91
CA SER A 293 7.50 -20.43 0.29
C SER A 293 8.23 -21.29 1.32
N THR A 294 8.61 -20.72 2.46
CA THR A 294 9.31 -21.46 3.53
C THR A 294 8.36 -22.47 4.19
N ILE A 295 7.11 -22.09 4.47
CA ILE A 295 6.11 -23.02 5.00
C ILE A 295 5.84 -24.15 3.99
N ILE A 296 5.65 -23.83 2.72
CA ILE A 296 5.37 -24.83 1.68
C ILE A 296 6.54 -25.79 1.48
N SER A 297 7.77 -25.27 1.46
CA SER A 297 8.99 -26.08 1.25
C SER A 297 9.32 -26.97 2.44
N ALA A 298 8.89 -26.61 3.66
CA ALA A 298 8.97 -27.50 4.82
C ALA A 298 8.11 -28.77 4.63
N GLY A 299 7.14 -28.75 3.71
CA GLY A 299 6.27 -29.87 3.40
C GLY A 299 5.26 -30.17 4.51
N ILE A 300 4.43 -31.19 4.28
CA ILE A 300 3.52 -31.70 5.29
C ILE A 300 4.22 -32.91 5.94
N PRO A 301 4.58 -32.84 7.23
CA PRO A 301 5.16 -34.00 7.90
C PRO A 301 4.15 -35.16 7.91
N SER A 302 4.65 -36.40 7.92
CA SER A 302 3.79 -37.58 7.91
C SER A 302 2.77 -37.53 9.05
N THR A 303 1.48 -37.61 8.70
CA THR A 303 0.38 -37.58 9.66
C THR A 303 -0.03 -38.97 10.14
N THR A 304 0.68 -40.03 9.72
CA THR A 304 0.37 -41.41 10.08
C THR A 304 0.53 -41.61 11.58
N GLY A 305 -0.53 -42.05 12.26
CA GLY A 305 -0.54 -42.28 13.71
C GLY A 305 -0.81 -41.03 14.55
N LEU A 306 -0.97 -39.86 13.95
CA LEU A 306 -1.39 -38.65 14.68
C LEU A 306 -2.92 -38.62 14.84
N PRO A 307 -3.44 -38.08 15.97
CA PRO A 307 -4.86 -37.78 16.12
C PRO A 307 -5.37 -36.91 14.96
N GLY A 308 -6.61 -37.13 14.53
CA GLY A 308 -7.21 -36.43 13.38
C GLY A 308 -7.10 -34.91 13.46
N ILE A 309 -7.25 -34.33 14.66
CA ILE A 309 -7.08 -32.89 14.93
C ILE A 309 -5.66 -32.40 14.61
N ILE A 310 -4.63 -33.16 15.01
CA ILE A 310 -3.23 -32.80 14.75
C ILE A 310 -2.90 -32.96 13.27
N SER A 311 -3.46 -33.98 12.61
CA SER A 311 -3.29 -34.11 11.17
C SER A 311 -3.90 -32.92 10.41
N ALA A 312 -5.14 -32.53 10.75
CA ALA A 312 -5.86 -31.43 10.11
C ALA A 312 -5.11 -30.10 10.22
N SER A 313 -4.44 -29.83 11.34
CA SER A 313 -3.72 -28.58 11.53
C SER A 313 -2.40 -28.48 10.78
N LEU A 314 -1.70 -29.60 10.56
CA LEU A 314 -0.53 -29.63 9.69
C LEU A 314 -0.94 -29.26 8.25
N TYR A 315 -2.11 -29.76 7.80
CA TYR A 315 -2.71 -29.34 6.53
C TYR A 315 -3.14 -27.86 6.55
N MET A 316 -3.68 -27.34 7.67
CA MET A 316 -4.01 -25.92 7.80
C MET A 316 -2.77 -25.02 7.76
N SER A 317 -1.67 -25.43 8.40
CA SER A 317 -0.40 -24.69 8.39
C SER A 317 0.18 -24.63 6.98
N TYR A 318 0.14 -25.74 6.25
CA TYR A 318 0.51 -25.76 4.84
C TYR A 318 -0.39 -24.86 3.99
N THR A 319 -1.71 -24.92 4.21
CA THR A 319 -2.69 -24.07 3.53
C THR A 319 -2.43 -22.59 3.81
N ALA A 320 -2.11 -22.24 5.06
CA ALA A 320 -1.67 -20.92 5.47
C ALA A 320 -0.44 -20.46 4.67
N GLY A 321 0.58 -21.30 4.54
CA GLY A 321 1.73 -21.00 3.69
C GLY A 321 1.38 -20.70 2.23
N VAL A 322 0.46 -21.48 1.64
CA VAL A 322 -0.06 -21.23 0.28
C VAL A 322 -0.79 -19.89 0.19
N LEU A 323 -1.63 -19.59 1.17
CA LEU A 323 -2.38 -18.33 1.23
C LEU A 323 -1.45 -17.12 1.39
N ASP A 324 -0.41 -17.21 2.22
CA ASP A 324 0.59 -16.14 2.40
C ASP A 324 1.42 -15.91 1.14
N LEU A 325 1.75 -16.99 0.42
CA LEU A 325 2.40 -16.88 -0.90
C LEU A 325 1.51 -16.12 -1.88
N ILE A 326 0.22 -16.46 -1.96
CA ILE A 326 -0.75 -15.77 -2.84
C ILE A 326 -0.90 -14.31 -2.44
N ALA A 327 -1.04 -14.03 -1.15
CA ALA A 327 -1.13 -12.68 -0.61
C ALA A 327 0.12 -11.86 -0.96
N GLY A 328 1.31 -12.43 -0.77
CA GLY A 328 2.58 -11.83 -1.16
C GLY A 328 2.64 -11.50 -2.65
N ILE A 329 2.21 -12.39 -3.53
CA ILE A 329 2.13 -12.14 -4.98
C ILE A 329 1.17 -10.98 -5.30
N PHE A 330 0.02 -10.90 -4.64
CA PHE A 330 -0.94 -9.81 -4.86
C PHE A 330 -0.40 -8.45 -4.42
N VAL A 331 0.28 -8.38 -3.26
CA VAL A 331 0.93 -7.13 -2.83
C VAL A 331 2.10 -6.78 -3.75
N LEU A 332 2.86 -7.77 -4.23
CA LEU A 332 3.95 -7.56 -5.18
C LEU A 332 3.44 -6.93 -6.46
N LEU A 333 2.40 -7.51 -7.09
CA LEU A 333 1.78 -6.96 -8.29
C LEU A 333 1.24 -5.56 -8.04
N SER A 334 0.58 -5.33 -6.90
CA SER A 334 0.08 -4.00 -6.53
C SER A 334 1.20 -2.98 -6.42
N SER A 335 2.29 -3.31 -5.73
CA SER A 335 3.43 -2.40 -5.53
C SER A 335 4.10 -2.03 -6.86
N VAL A 336 4.30 -3.00 -7.76
CA VAL A 336 4.87 -2.77 -9.09
C VAL A 336 3.96 -1.87 -9.93
N LEU A 337 2.65 -2.09 -9.92
CA LEU A 337 1.71 -1.28 -10.70
C LEU A 337 1.66 0.17 -10.20
N LEU A 338 1.68 0.37 -8.87
CA LEU A 338 1.72 1.70 -8.27
C LEU A 338 3.04 2.41 -8.60
N MET A 339 4.16 1.69 -8.53
CA MET A 339 5.49 2.21 -8.84
C MET A 339 5.60 2.67 -10.30
N VAL A 340 5.12 1.85 -11.26
CA VAL A 340 5.08 2.21 -12.68
C VAL A 340 4.24 3.48 -12.90
N ASN A 341 3.08 3.58 -12.26
CA ASN A 341 2.23 4.76 -12.34
C ASN A 341 2.93 6.02 -11.78
N ASN A 342 3.70 5.87 -10.70
CA ASN A 342 4.47 6.98 -10.12
C ASN A 342 5.63 7.39 -11.02
N ILE A 343 6.38 6.45 -11.62
CA ILE A 343 7.46 6.73 -12.58
C ILE A 343 6.93 7.48 -13.82
N VAL A 344 5.79 7.05 -14.38
CA VAL A 344 5.14 7.73 -15.51
C VAL A 344 4.72 9.16 -15.14
N THR A 345 4.34 9.39 -13.88
CA THR A 345 3.99 10.72 -13.40
C THR A 345 5.23 11.62 -13.31
N ILE A 346 6.37 11.09 -12.86
CA ILE A 346 7.65 11.82 -12.79
C ILE A 346 8.16 12.18 -14.19
N SER A 347 8.17 11.22 -15.11
CA SER A 347 8.68 11.47 -16.47
C SER A 347 7.92 12.60 -17.16
N LYS A 348 6.62 12.73 -16.89
CA LYS A 348 5.78 13.84 -17.37
C LYS A 348 6.10 15.17 -16.72
N GLN A 349 6.47 15.18 -15.45
CA GLN A 349 6.89 16.40 -14.77
C GLN A 349 8.28 16.84 -15.27
N ALA A 350 9.19 15.90 -15.49
CA ALA A 350 10.54 16.16 -16.00
C ALA A 350 10.56 16.59 -17.48
N GLY A 351 9.65 16.05 -18.31
CA GLY A 351 9.56 16.36 -19.73
C GLY A 351 8.88 17.69 -20.07
N ARG A 352 8.38 18.45 -19.08
CA ARG A 352 7.87 19.80 -19.32
C ARG A 352 9.07 20.73 -19.45
N PRO A 353 9.35 21.31 -20.64
CA PRO A 353 10.44 22.26 -20.78
C PRO A 353 10.24 23.40 -19.78
N SER A 354 11.23 23.61 -18.92
CA SER A 354 11.24 24.60 -17.83
C SER A 354 11.20 26.06 -18.33
N GLY A 355 11.02 26.28 -19.63
CA GLY A 355 11.22 27.57 -20.29
C GLY A 355 10.01 28.20 -20.99
N TYR A 356 8.84 27.54 -21.06
CA TYR A 356 7.63 28.26 -21.46
C TYR A 356 7.10 29.05 -20.27
N TYR A 357 7.75 30.18 -19.98
CA TYR A 357 7.07 31.28 -19.33
C TYR A 357 5.84 31.56 -20.19
N SER A 358 4.64 31.31 -19.64
CA SER A 358 3.43 31.86 -20.21
C SER A 358 3.72 33.34 -20.47
N PRO A 359 3.59 33.84 -21.72
CA PRO A 359 3.79 35.25 -21.96
C PRO A 359 2.93 36.04 -20.97
N PRO A 360 3.45 37.15 -20.41
CA PRO A 360 2.72 37.93 -19.43
C PRO A 360 1.31 38.23 -19.98
N PRO A 361 0.26 38.13 -19.15
CA PRO A 361 -1.09 38.41 -19.62
C PRO A 361 -1.10 39.81 -20.27
N PRO A 362 -1.79 39.99 -21.41
CA PRO A 362 -1.84 41.27 -22.08
C PRO A 362 -2.32 42.35 -21.10
N PRO A 363 -1.75 43.57 -21.16
CA PRO A 363 -2.19 44.67 -20.31
C PRO A 363 -3.71 44.88 -20.48
N ARG A 364 -4.44 44.94 -19.37
CA ARG A 364 -5.84 45.34 -19.37
C ARG A 364 -5.86 46.85 -19.61
N TYR A 365 -6.24 47.26 -20.82
CA TYR A 365 -6.50 48.65 -21.17
C TYR A 365 -7.91 49.05 -20.75
#